data_AF-A0AAU5LLK9-F1
#
_entry.id   AF-A0AAU5LLK9-F1
#
_cell.length_a   1.000
_cell.length_b   1.000
_cell.length_c   1.000
_cell.angle_alpha   90.00
_cell.angle_beta   90.00
_cell.angle_gamma   90.00
#
_symmetry.space_group_name_H-M   'P 1'
#
loop_
_entity.id
_entity.type
_entity.pdbx_description
1 polymer ?
#
loop_
_entity_poly.entity_id
_entity_poly.type
_entity_poly.pdbx_seq_one_letter_code
_entity_poly.pdbx_strand_id
1 'polypeptide(L)'
;MHFVGVDLAWGLKGITGLAVVDSAGRLLAATERRTDEEILDWLRPWTVGPCLVAMDAPLVVRNASGNRPCESLVTKYFGKYNAGCHSSSLALPHFAGGGRAYRLALELGLRVDSIERGSSARPSRSIRIRR
;
A
#
# COMPACT_ATOMS: atom_id res chain seq x y z
N MET A 1 12.53 0.77 -15.80
CA MET A 1 11.93 1.07 -14.48
C MET A 1 10.51 0.53 -14.51
N HIS A 2 10.08 -0.15 -13.46
CA HIS A 2 8.70 -0.66 -13.35
C HIS A 2 7.89 0.19 -12.38
N PHE A 3 6.62 0.39 -12.67
CA PHE A 3 5.65 0.99 -11.78
C PHE A 3 4.61 -0.06 -11.46
N VAL A 4 4.41 -0.36 -10.18
CA VAL A 4 3.57 -1.47 -9.73
C VAL A 4 2.43 -0.90 -8.89
N GLY A 5 1.20 -1.24 -9.24
CA GLY A 5 0.03 -0.97 -8.40
C GLY A 5 -0.36 -2.22 -7.62
N VAL A 6 -0.65 -2.06 -6.34
CA VAL A 6 -1.13 -3.11 -5.43
C VAL A 6 -2.38 -2.61 -4.74
N ASP A 7 -3.55 -3.09 -5.17
CA ASP A 7 -4.82 -2.88 -4.49
C ASP A 7 -4.97 -3.98 -3.42
N LEU A 8 -4.50 -3.67 -2.20
CA LEU A 8 -4.25 -4.67 -1.18
C LEU A 8 -5.49 -4.88 -0.30
N ALA A 9 -6.01 -6.10 -0.27
CA ALA A 9 -6.95 -6.48 0.78
C ALA A 9 -6.26 -6.41 2.15
N TRP A 10 -6.77 -5.61 3.09
CA TRP A 10 -6.11 -5.42 4.38
C TRP A 10 -6.04 -6.70 5.22
N GLY A 11 -7.08 -7.53 5.16
CA GLY A 11 -7.15 -8.85 5.78
C GLY A 11 -6.75 -10.00 4.84
N LEU A 12 -6.55 -11.20 5.39
CA LEU A 12 -6.01 -12.36 4.66
C LEU A 12 -7.03 -13.13 3.80
N LYS A 13 -8.33 -12.81 3.91
CA LYS A 13 -9.39 -13.52 3.15
C LYS A 13 -9.69 -12.88 1.79
N GLY A 14 -9.35 -11.60 1.63
CA GLY A 14 -9.66 -10.83 0.44
C GLY A 14 -8.70 -11.11 -0.71
N ILE A 15 -9.14 -10.78 -1.92
CA ILE A 15 -8.33 -10.81 -3.13
C ILE A 15 -7.57 -9.49 -3.25
N THR A 16 -6.32 -9.54 -3.67
CA THR A 16 -5.46 -8.38 -3.95
C THR A 16 -5.26 -8.25 -5.45
N GLY A 17 -5.54 -7.07 -6.00
CA GLY A 17 -5.26 -6.72 -7.38
C GLY A 17 -3.83 -6.25 -7.56
N LEU A 18 -3.17 -6.70 -8.62
CA LEU A 18 -1.79 -6.36 -8.94
C LEU A 18 -1.67 -5.94 -10.39
N ALA A 19 -0.92 -4.87 -10.67
CA ALA A 19 -0.66 -4.40 -12.03
C ALA A 19 0.74 -3.82 -12.16
N VAL A 20 1.38 -4.00 -13.32
CA VAL A 20 2.70 -3.45 -13.63
C VAL A 20 2.64 -2.67 -14.93
N VAL A 21 3.17 -1.45 -14.93
CA VAL A 21 3.35 -0.63 -16.13
C VAL A 21 4.82 -0.24 -16.32
N ASP A 22 5.21 -0.01 -17.57
CA ASP A 22 6.51 0.57 -17.90
C ASP A 22 6.54 2.10 -17.75
N SER A 23 7.69 2.72 -18.03
CA SER A 23 7.85 4.18 -17.93
C SER A 23 7.06 4.97 -18.97
N ALA A 24 6.53 4.33 -20.01
CA ALA A 24 5.61 4.95 -20.97
C ALA A 24 4.14 4.76 -20.55
N GLY A 25 3.89 4.10 -19.42
CA GLY A 25 2.55 3.79 -18.93
C GLY A 25 1.89 2.59 -19.61
N ARG A 26 2.63 1.77 -20.35
CA ARG A 26 2.07 0.57 -20.99
C ARG A 26 1.94 -0.55 -19.96
N LEU A 27 0.78 -1.19 -19.93
CA LEU A 27 0.53 -2.37 -19.08
C LEU A 27 1.39 -3.54 -19.53
N LEU A 28 2.20 -4.06 -18.62
CA LEU A 28 3.06 -5.23 -18.84
C LEU A 28 2.44 -6.51 -18.29
N ALA A 29 1.78 -6.43 -17.14
CA ALA A 29 1.12 -7.56 -16.50
C ALA A 29 0.05 -7.08 -15.51
N ALA A 30 -1.01 -7.88 -15.35
CA ALA A 30 -2.01 -7.70 -14.30
C ALA A 30 -2.48 -9.07 -13.79
N THR A 31 -2.78 -9.17 -12.51
CA THR A 31 -3.29 -10.40 -11.92
C THR A 31 -3.99 -10.14 -10.60
N GLU A 32 -4.64 -11.17 -10.07
CA GLU A 32 -5.15 -11.19 -8.71
C GLU A 32 -4.49 -12.31 -7.90
N ARG A 33 -4.20 -12.07 -6.62
CA ARG A 33 -3.63 -13.03 -5.68
C ARG A 33 -4.30 -12.93 -4.32
N ARG A 34 -4.24 -13.99 -3.51
CA ARG A 34 -4.89 -14.02 -2.19
C ARG A 34 -3.86 -13.98 -1.07
N THR A 35 -2.89 -14.88 -1.10
CA THR A 35 -1.95 -15.04 0.01
C THR A 35 -0.76 -14.09 -0.10
N ASP A 36 -0.08 -13.83 1.03
CA ASP A 36 1.10 -12.97 1.03
C ASP A 36 2.21 -13.60 0.18
N GLU A 37 2.37 -14.92 0.22
CA GLU A 37 3.36 -15.68 -0.56
C GLU A 37 3.11 -15.53 -2.06
N GLU A 38 1.87 -15.75 -2.49
CA GLU A 38 1.44 -15.57 -3.87
C GLU A 38 1.69 -14.15 -4.40
N ILE A 39 1.41 -13.14 -3.57
CA ILE A 39 1.64 -11.74 -3.89
C ILE A 39 3.14 -11.47 -4.02
N LEU A 40 3.95 -11.92 -3.05
CA LEU A 40 5.40 -11.72 -3.05
C LEU A 40 6.04 -12.39 -4.26
N ASP A 41 5.71 -13.64 -4.54
CA ASP A 41 6.27 -14.40 -5.65
C ASP A 41 5.99 -13.74 -6.99
N TRP A 42 4.78 -13.19 -7.17
CA TRP A 42 4.45 -12.45 -8.38
C TRP A 42 5.15 -11.10 -8.47
N LEU A 43 5.39 -10.41 -7.34
CA LEU A 43 6.02 -9.09 -7.30
C LEU A 43 7.54 -9.13 -7.49
N ARG A 44 8.21 -10.18 -7.00
CA ARG A 44 9.68 -10.30 -6.98
C ARG A 44 10.34 -9.99 -8.34
N PRO A 45 9.90 -10.52 -9.50
CA PRO A 45 10.52 -10.22 -10.79
C PRO A 45 10.51 -8.73 -11.15
N TRP A 46 9.48 -8.00 -10.70
CA TRP A 46 9.29 -6.59 -11.03
C TRP A 46 10.07 -5.64 -10.10
N THR A 47 10.50 -6.12 -8.93
CA THR A 47 11.17 -5.33 -7.90
C THR A 47 12.68 -5.51 -7.81
N VAL A 48 13.28 -6.39 -8.65
CA VAL A 48 14.75 -6.57 -8.72
C VAL A 48 15.45 -5.30 -9.22
N GLY A 49 14.86 -4.56 -10.15
CA GLY A 49 15.45 -3.34 -10.72
C GLY A 49 14.93 -2.05 -10.08
N PRO A 50 15.23 -0.89 -10.68
CA PRO A 50 14.56 0.36 -10.34
C PRO A 50 13.04 0.21 -10.50
N CYS A 51 12.32 0.37 -9.41
CA CYS A 51 10.86 0.26 -9.39
C CYS A 51 10.21 1.29 -8.45
N LEU A 52 8.92 1.53 -8.72
CA LEU A 52 8.01 2.28 -7.89
C LEU A 52 6.78 1.44 -7.57
N VAL A 53 6.59 1.01 -6.33
CA VAL A 53 5.38 0.23 -5.95
C VAL A 53 4.40 1.17 -5.26
N ALA A 54 3.15 1.22 -5.66
CA ALA A 54 2.08 1.96 -5.00
C ALA A 54 1.13 0.96 -4.35
N MET A 55 0.97 1.04 -3.02
CA MET A 55 0.11 0.14 -2.26
C MET A 55 -1.12 0.90 -1.77
N ASP A 56 -2.30 0.45 -2.15
CA ASP A 56 -3.58 0.92 -1.62
C ASP A 56 -3.89 0.24 -0.29
N ALA A 57 -3.09 0.56 0.72
CA ALA A 57 -3.30 0.15 2.10
C ALA A 57 -2.44 1.01 3.04
N PRO A 58 -2.82 1.11 4.32
CA PRO A 58 -2.00 1.79 5.31
C PRO A 58 -0.61 1.14 5.44
N LEU A 59 0.43 1.90 5.09
CA LEU A 59 1.83 1.52 5.29
C LEU A 59 2.34 1.87 6.69
N VAL A 60 1.80 2.90 7.32
CA VAL A 60 2.19 3.34 8.66
C VAL A 60 0.95 3.58 9.49
N VAL A 61 0.68 2.66 10.42
CA VAL A 61 -0.42 2.76 11.39
C VAL A 61 0.19 2.94 12.77
N ARG A 62 0.04 4.15 13.33
CA ARG A 62 0.56 4.49 14.67
C ARG A 62 -0.53 4.65 15.72
N ASN A 63 -1.79 4.80 15.29
CA ASN A 63 -2.87 5.02 16.24
C ASN A 63 -3.15 3.74 17.04
N ALA A 64 -3.16 3.84 18.36
CA ALA A 64 -3.35 2.68 19.23
C ALA A 64 -4.74 2.06 19.04
N SER A 65 -5.80 2.87 19.00
CA SER A 65 -7.17 2.41 18.84
C SER A 65 -8.08 3.47 18.19
N GLY A 66 -9.13 3.01 17.50
CA GLY A 66 -10.16 3.87 16.92
C GLY A 66 -9.68 4.73 15.75
N ASN A 67 -10.45 5.77 15.45
CA ASN A 67 -10.15 6.73 14.39
C ASN A 67 -9.49 7.98 14.97
N ARG A 68 -8.61 8.60 14.17
CA ARG A 68 -8.10 9.94 14.44
C ARG A 68 -9.23 10.98 14.31
N PRO A 69 -9.08 12.17 14.90
CA PRO A 69 -10.10 13.22 14.80
C PRO A 69 -10.46 13.56 13.35
N CYS A 70 -9.49 13.66 12.45
CA CYS A 70 -9.74 13.96 11.04
C CYS A 70 -10.59 12.89 10.34
N GLU A 71 -10.30 11.61 10.55
CA GLU A 71 -11.06 10.49 10.00
C GLU A 71 -12.50 10.48 10.55
N SER A 72 -12.64 10.74 11.86
CA SER A 72 -13.95 10.82 12.51
C SER A 72 -14.79 11.97 11.94
N LEU A 73 -14.19 13.12 11.66
CA LEU A 73 -14.87 14.26 11.04
C LEU A 73 -15.27 13.97 9.59
N VAL A 74 -14.40 13.33 8.80
CA VAL A 74 -14.75 12.92 7.43
C VAL A 74 -15.94 11.97 7.44
N THR A 75 -15.91 10.91 8.26
CA THR A 75 -17.04 9.99 8.39
C THR A 75 -18.30 10.68 8.89
N LYS A 76 -18.20 11.61 9.86
CA LYS A 76 -19.35 12.36 10.38
C LYS A 76 -20.06 13.17 9.31
N TYR A 77 -19.33 13.90 8.46
CA TYR A 77 -19.92 14.80 7.47
C TYR A 77 -20.23 14.13 6.13
N PHE A 78 -19.44 13.13 5.74
CA PHE A 78 -19.50 12.52 4.39
C PHE A 78 -19.87 11.02 4.39
N GLY A 79 -20.00 10.37 5.54
CA GLY A 79 -20.30 8.94 5.64
C GLY A 79 -21.60 8.53 4.94
N LYS A 80 -22.63 9.39 4.98
CA LYS A 80 -23.91 9.17 4.27
C LYS A 80 -23.78 9.11 2.74
N TYR A 81 -22.64 9.54 2.19
CA TYR A 81 -22.31 9.47 0.77
C TYR A 81 -21.31 8.35 0.46
N ASN A 82 -21.10 7.41 1.39
CA ASN A 82 -20.09 6.34 1.29
C ASN A 82 -18.64 6.84 1.18
N ALA A 83 -18.36 8.05 1.69
CA ALA A 83 -17.01 8.63 1.74
C ALA A 83 -16.44 8.65 3.17
N GLY A 84 -16.85 7.69 4.01
CA GLY A 84 -16.29 7.49 5.34
C GLY A 84 -14.90 6.84 5.30
N CYS A 85 -14.10 7.06 6.34
CA CYS A 85 -12.78 6.42 6.46
C CYS A 85 -12.89 5.05 7.14
N HIS A 86 -12.24 4.04 6.55
CA HIS A 86 -12.00 2.78 7.23
C HIS A 86 -11.04 2.98 8.40
N SER A 87 -11.34 2.36 9.53
CA SER A 87 -10.51 2.44 10.73
C SER A 87 -9.14 1.81 10.50
N SER A 88 -8.09 2.58 10.79
CA SER A 88 -6.70 2.13 10.71
C SER A 88 -6.04 2.31 12.07
N SER A 89 -6.10 1.27 12.90
CA SER A 89 -5.55 1.30 14.26
C SER A 89 -4.92 -0.03 14.65
N LEU A 90 -3.94 -0.01 15.55
CA LEU A 90 -3.23 -1.20 16.03
C LEU A 90 -4.12 -2.17 16.80
N ALA A 91 -5.28 -1.71 17.31
CA ALA A 91 -6.29 -2.56 17.94
C ALA A 91 -7.00 -3.51 16.96
N LEU A 92 -6.86 -3.31 15.65
CA LEU A 92 -7.46 -4.20 14.64
C LEU A 92 -6.51 -5.35 14.29
N PRO A 93 -7.02 -6.60 14.17
CA PRO A 93 -6.18 -7.79 13.94
C PRO A 93 -5.24 -7.69 12.73
N HIS A 94 -5.69 -7.06 11.64
CA HIS A 94 -4.92 -6.92 10.40
C HIS A 94 -3.80 -5.85 10.48
N PHE A 95 -3.73 -5.08 11.57
CA PHE A 95 -2.66 -4.10 11.84
C PHE A 95 -1.76 -4.44 13.03
N ALA A 96 -2.10 -5.45 13.85
CA ALA A 96 -1.38 -5.79 15.08
C ALA A 96 0.13 -6.08 14.88
N GLY A 97 0.53 -6.57 13.70
CA GLY A 97 1.92 -6.82 13.31
C GLY A 97 2.54 -5.73 12.42
N GLY A 98 2.05 -4.50 12.50
CA GLY A 98 2.55 -3.39 11.68
C GLY A 98 2.04 -3.42 10.25
N GLY A 99 0.76 -3.73 10.02
CA GLY A 99 0.06 -3.61 8.74
C GLY A 99 0.54 -4.51 7.59
N ARG A 100 -0.39 -5.14 6.88
CA ARG A 100 -0.08 -6.06 5.77
C ARG A 100 0.83 -5.44 4.70
N ALA A 101 0.54 -4.21 4.28
CA ALA A 101 1.31 -3.52 3.24
C ALA A 101 2.78 -3.30 3.62
N TYR A 102 3.03 -2.87 4.87
CA TYR A 102 4.38 -2.62 5.36
C TYR A 102 5.18 -3.91 5.47
N ARG A 103 4.58 -5.02 5.94
CA ARG A 103 5.23 -6.33 5.95
C ARG A 103 5.67 -6.75 4.54
N LEU A 104 4.78 -6.65 3.55
CA LEU A 104 5.11 -6.95 2.15
C LEU A 104 6.24 -6.06 1.61
N ALA A 105 6.24 -4.77 1.96
CA ALA A 105 7.31 -3.85 1.57
C ALA A 105 8.67 -4.26 2.16
N LEU A 106 8.71 -4.69 3.42
CA LEU A 106 9.93 -5.19 4.06
C LEU A 106 10.43 -6.48 3.38
N GLU A 107 9.54 -7.44 3.11
CA GLU A 107 9.89 -8.71 2.44
C GLU A 107 10.43 -8.52 1.01
N LEU A 108 10.00 -7.45 0.33
CA LEU A 108 10.50 -7.06 -0.99
C LEU A 108 11.77 -6.19 -0.91
N GLY A 109 12.26 -5.86 0.28
CA GLY A 109 13.41 -4.97 0.49
C GLY A 109 13.15 -3.55 -0.03
N LEU A 110 11.89 -3.10 -0.04
CA LEU A 110 11.50 -1.78 -0.50
C LEU A 110 11.72 -0.76 0.61
N ARG A 111 12.23 0.42 0.24
CA ARG A 111 12.26 1.57 1.14
C ARG A 111 10.86 2.19 1.17
N VAL A 112 10.28 2.28 2.36
CA VAL A 112 9.01 2.97 2.58
C VAL A 112 9.33 4.44 2.81
N ASP A 113 9.09 5.26 1.80
CA ASP A 113 9.23 6.71 1.92
C ASP A 113 8.04 7.25 2.72
N SER A 114 8.17 7.32 4.04
CA SER A 114 7.32 8.19 4.84
C SER A 114 7.72 9.63 4.52
N ILE A 115 6.78 10.45 4.02
CA ILE A 115 7.03 11.85 3.67
C ILE A 115 7.37 12.63 4.94
N GLU A 116 8.63 12.58 5.34
CA GLU A 116 9.32 13.62 6.10
C GLU A 116 10.47 14.10 5.22
N ARG A 117 10.22 15.24 4.56
CA ARG A 117 11.10 15.99 3.63
C ARG A 117 11.07 15.54 2.18
N GLY A 118 10.38 16.34 1.36
CA GLY A 118 10.72 16.47 -0.05
C GLY A 118 12.17 16.90 -0.18
N SER A 119 13.02 16.01 -0.67
CA SER A 119 14.29 16.39 -1.28
C SER A 119 14.45 15.58 -2.57
N SER A 120 14.71 16.30 -3.63
CA SER A 120 14.69 15.88 -5.03
C SER A 120 15.88 15.02 -5.42
N ALA A 121 16.14 13.92 -4.72
CA ALA A 121 17.14 12.93 -5.13
C ALA A 121 16.47 11.81 -5.93
N ARG A 122 17.04 11.48 -7.10
CA ARG A 122 16.53 10.46 -8.04
C ARG A 122 16.30 9.12 -7.32
N PRO A 123 15.15 8.45 -7.47
CA PRO A 123 14.85 7.26 -6.69
C PRO A 123 15.48 6.02 -7.34
N SER A 124 16.27 5.27 -6.57
CA SER A 124 16.76 3.94 -6.96
C SER A 124 15.79 2.80 -6.58
N ARG A 125 14.77 3.05 -5.75
CA ARG A 125 13.61 2.19 -5.43
C ARG A 125 12.75 2.99 -4.44
N SER A 126 11.52 3.35 -4.79
CA SER A 126 10.63 4.07 -3.86
C SER A 126 9.21 3.53 -3.92
N ILE A 127 8.35 3.88 -2.97
CA ILE A 127 6.90 3.69 -3.02
C ILE A 127 6.27 5.07 -2.97
N ARG A 128 5.47 5.47 -3.96
CA ARG A 128 4.88 6.82 -4.00
C ARG A 128 3.37 6.70 -4.08
N ILE A 129 2.72 7.15 -3.02
CA ILE A 129 1.28 7.37 -2.97
C ILE A 129 1.04 8.77 -3.55
N ARG A 130 0.45 8.87 -4.75
CA ARG A 130 -0.09 10.14 -5.24
C ARG A 130 -1.48 10.32 -4.60
N ARG A 131 -1.67 11.45 -3.92
CA ARG A 131 -3.01 11.98 -3.66
C ARG A 131 -3.61 12.48 -4.97
#